data_AF-A0A2S2P2M0-F1
#
_entry.id   AF-A0A2S2P2M0-F1
#
_cell.length_a   1.000
_cell.length_b   1.000
_cell.length_c   1.000
_cell.angle_alpha   90.00
_cell.angle_beta   90.00
_cell.angle_gamma   90.00
#
_symmetry.space_group_name_H-M   'P 1'
#
loop_
_entity.id
_entity.type
_entity.pdbx_description
1 polymer ?
#
loop_
_entity_poly.entity_id
_entity_poly.type
_entity_poly.pdbx_seq_one_letter_code
_entity_poly.pdbx_strand_id
1 'polypeptide(L)'
;MKLTDAWLRNPKAQQYFIRTWLSVAEKWTNRFFKDEFDIKISTNNGVETQNKVIKSSYLKLTSDKSLNSTIETIIDQFLPESLKKYNLKNLKLTGEYKKMSDVIPKFLHRRPEPFVKHIYNRLSTAQNIYSENKIKKLELEHTFHVKSEDGTCVYTINFQIPNCTCIDYIKFHWPCKHLCAIFLYVPGYSFDDLPVHIFGK
;
A
#
# COMPACT_ATOMS: atom_id res chain seq x y z
N MET A 1 6.82 2.43 31.82
CA MET A 1 7.11 0.98 31.67
C MET A 1 6.90 0.32 33.02
N LYS A 2 6.17 -0.80 33.11
CA LYS A 2 5.95 -1.48 34.39
C LYS A 2 7.22 -2.25 34.79
N LEU A 3 7.70 -2.06 36.02
CA LEU A 3 8.87 -2.75 36.55
C LEU A 3 8.47 -4.15 37.00
N THR A 4 8.48 -5.11 36.07
CA THR A 4 8.18 -6.52 36.38
C THR A 4 9.43 -7.25 36.85
N ASP A 5 9.27 -8.36 37.56
CA ASP A 5 10.41 -9.21 37.98
C ASP A 5 11.21 -9.76 36.80
N ALA A 6 10.55 -9.99 35.66
CA ALA A 6 11.22 -10.35 34.42
C ALA A 6 12.12 -9.22 33.90
N TRP A 7 11.69 -7.96 34.04
CA TRP A 7 12.48 -6.80 33.65
C TRP A 7 13.68 -6.62 34.57
N LEU A 8 13.45 -6.65 35.89
CA LEU A 8 14.49 -6.40 36.91
C LEU A 8 15.64 -7.42 36.84
N ARG A 9 15.33 -8.67 36.50
CA ARG A 9 16.33 -9.75 36.38
C ARG A 9 17.18 -9.73 35.10
N ASN A 10 16.89 -8.85 34.14
CA ASN A 10 17.57 -8.84 32.83
C ASN A 10 18.30 -7.52 32.55
N PRO A 11 19.44 -7.24 33.21
CA PRO A 11 20.17 -5.97 33.08
C PRO A 11 20.67 -5.70 31.65
N LYS A 12 21.02 -6.73 30.88
CA LYS A 12 21.38 -6.58 29.46
C LYS A 12 20.21 -6.06 28.61
N ALA A 13 19.00 -6.58 28.86
CA ALA A 13 17.80 -6.10 28.19
C ALA A 13 17.50 -4.64 28.59
N GLN A 14 17.61 -4.32 29.89
CA GLN A 14 17.46 -2.94 30.38
C GLN A 14 18.40 -1.99 29.66
N GLN A 15 19.68 -2.35 29.57
CA GLN A 15 20.70 -1.54 28.93
C GLN A 15 20.43 -1.33 27.44
N TYR A 16 20.04 -2.38 26.71
CA TYR A 16 19.67 -2.28 25.30
C TYR A 16 18.47 -1.33 25.10
N PHE A 17 17.40 -1.52 25.87
CA PHE A 17 16.21 -0.69 25.76
C PHE A 17 16.51 0.78 26.09
N ILE A 18 17.27 1.06 27.15
CA ILE A 18 17.59 2.43 27.55
C ILE A 18 18.54 3.10 26.56
N ARG A 19 19.61 2.41 26.13
CA ARG A 19 20.68 3.02 25.33
C ARG A 19 20.44 3.00 23.82
N THR A 20 19.59 2.09 23.34
CA THR A 20 19.42 1.85 21.90
C THR A 20 17.98 2.05 21.46
N TRP A 21 17.02 1.44 22.16
CA TRP A 21 15.62 1.47 21.72
C TRP A 21 14.94 2.80 22.05
N LEU A 22 15.00 3.22 23.33
CA LEU A 22 14.37 4.43 23.82
C LEU A 22 15.09 5.72 23.38
N SER A 23 16.38 5.63 23.06
CA SER A 23 17.17 6.76 22.58
C SER A 23 16.79 7.25 21.18
N VAL A 24 16.01 6.46 20.42
CA VAL A 24 15.58 6.80 19.06
C VAL A 24 14.05 6.80 19.02
N ALA A 25 13.45 7.91 19.45
CA ALA A 25 11.99 8.06 19.57
C ALA A 25 11.25 7.84 18.24
N GLU A 26 11.92 8.13 17.13
CA GLU A 26 11.45 7.96 15.75
C GLU A 26 11.15 6.50 15.40
N LYS A 27 11.84 5.53 16.03
CA LYS A 27 11.66 4.10 15.74
C LYS A 27 10.40 3.49 16.36
N TRP A 28 9.81 4.13 17.38
CA TRP A 28 8.74 3.51 18.17
C TRP A 28 7.57 4.43 18.54
N THR A 29 7.70 5.75 18.43
CA THR A 29 6.57 6.65 18.67
C THR A 29 5.75 6.84 17.39
N ASN A 30 4.43 6.72 17.48
CA ASN A 30 3.52 6.93 16.35
C ASN A 30 3.55 8.35 15.76
N ARG A 31 4.16 9.31 16.47
CA ARG A 31 4.20 10.73 16.09
C ARG A 31 5.00 10.95 14.81
N PHE A 32 6.18 10.35 14.69
CA PHE A 32 7.08 10.58 13.54
C PHE A 32 6.70 9.78 12.28
N PHE A 33 5.82 8.78 12.39
CA PHE A 33 5.36 8.01 11.23
C PHE A 33 4.34 8.76 10.36
N LYS A 34 3.71 9.82 10.88
CA LYS A 34 2.72 10.59 10.10
C LYS A 34 3.33 11.70 9.23
N ASP A 35 4.56 12.10 9.53
CA ASP A 35 5.15 13.30 8.92
C ASP A 35 6.10 12.97 7.73
N GLU A 36 6.73 11.79 7.69
CA GLU A 36 7.73 11.46 6.65
C GLU A 36 7.56 10.10 5.96
N PHE A 37 6.96 9.09 6.59
CA PHE A 37 6.88 7.73 6.04
C PHE A 37 5.57 7.02 6.41
N ASP A 38 4.62 6.91 5.47
CA ASP A 38 3.37 6.15 5.63
C ASP A 38 3.57 4.64 5.79
N ILE A 39 4.79 4.14 5.58
CA ILE A 39 5.12 2.74 5.81
C ILE A 39 5.58 2.60 7.27
N LYS A 40 4.76 1.90 8.07
CA LYS A 40 5.16 1.50 9.42
C LYS A 40 6.33 0.51 9.34
N ILE A 41 7.56 1.04 9.42
CA ILE A 41 8.83 0.28 9.44
C ILE A 41 8.87 -0.74 10.60
N SER A 42 7.95 -0.63 11.56
CA SER A 42 7.80 -1.59 12.66
C SER A 42 7.23 -2.95 12.23
N THR A 43 6.80 -3.15 10.98
CA THR A 43 6.22 -4.42 10.52
C THR A 43 7.23 -5.23 9.73
N ASN A 44 7.78 -6.27 10.36
CA ASN A 44 8.69 -7.22 9.74
C ASN A 44 7.97 -8.37 9.02
N ASN A 45 6.63 -8.31 8.91
CA ASN A 45 5.77 -9.35 8.33
C ASN A 45 6.28 -9.88 6.98
N GLY A 46 6.79 -9.01 6.09
CA GLY A 46 7.36 -9.42 4.81
C GLY A 46 8.62 -10.27 4.97
N VAL A 47 9.56 -9.81 5.80
CA VAL A 47 10.82 -10.50 6.10
C VAL A 47 10.56 -11.82 6.83
N GLU A 48 9.68 -11.81 7.82
CA GLU A 48 9.29 -13.02 8.57
C GLU A 48 8.63 -14.05 7.66
N THR A 49 7.74 -13.61 6.77
CA THR A 49 7.08 -14.50 5.79
C THR A 49 8.10 -15.12 4.85
N GLN A 50 9.04 -14.33 4.31
CA GLN A 50 10.10 -14.83 3.45
C GLN A 50 11.01 -15.82 4.20
N ASN A 51 11.42 -15.49 5.42
CA ASN A 51 12.23 -16.36 6.28
C ASN A 51 11.51 -17.70 6.56
N LYS A 52 10.20 -17.65 6.80
CA LYS A 52 9.39 -18.87 6.98
C LYS A 52 9.42 -19.75 5.74
N VAL A 53 9.25 -19.17 4.55
CA VAL A 53 9.29 -19.90 3.26
C VAL A 53 10.67 -20.52 3.04
N ILE A 54 11.76 -19.76 3.23
CA ILE A 54 13.13 -20.27 3.10
C ILE A 54 13.33 -21.48 4.02
N LYS A 55 12.97 -21.35 5.30
CA LYS A 55 13.11 -22.44 6.29
C LYS A 55 12.25 -23.65 5.95
N SER A 56 10.98 -23.46 5.58
CA SER A 56 10.05 -24.58 5.39
C SER A 56 10.22 -25.30 4.06
N SER A 57 10.59 -24.56 3.01
CA SER A 57 10.51 -25.03 1.63
C SER A 57 11.88 -25.30 1.01
N TYR A 58 12.93 -24.60 1.44
CA TYR A 58 14.26 -24.72 0.85
C TYR A 58 15.25 -25.41 1.80
N LEU A 59 15.37 -24.91 3.03
CA LEU A 59 16.36 -25.43 3.99
C LEU A 59 15.93 -26.71 4.73
N LYS A 60 14.65 -27.10 4.65
CA LYS A 60 14.13 -28.27 5.37
C LYS A 60 14.74 -29.59 4.85
N LEU A 61 15.06 -29.64 3.55
CA LEU A 61 15.57 -30.83 2.89
C LEU A 61 17.10 -30.84 2.78
N THR A 62 17.77 -29.74 3.11
CA THR A 62 19.22 -29.63 3.07
C THR A 62 19.84 -30.31 4.30
N SER A 63 20.76 -31.25 4.06
CA SER A 63 21.50 -31.93 5.12
C SER A 63 22.58 -31.03 5.74
N ASP A 64 23.19 -30.16 4.93
CA ASP A 64 24.11 -29.12 5.40
C ASP A 64 23.34 -27.89 5.86
N LYS A 65 23.61 -27.45 7.10
CA LYS A 65 23.03 -26.27 7.73
C LYS A 65 24.05 -25.17 7.97
N SER A 66 25.21 -25.27 7.31
CA SER A 66 26.22 -24.23 7.30
C SER A 66 25.65 -22.92 6.73
N LEU A 67 26.25 -21.81 7.15
CA LEU A 67 25.92 -20.50 6.61
C LEU A 67 26.17 -20.46 5.08
N ASN A 68 27.26 -21.09 4.63
CA ASN A 68 27.61 -21.13 3.22
C ASN A 68 26.54 -21.85 2.39
N SER A 69 26.12 -23.04 2.80
CA SER A 69 25.05 -23.79 2.11
C SER A 69 23.71 -23.04 2.13
N THR A 70 23.43 -22.31 3.20
CA THR A 70 22.24 -21.45 3.27
C THR A 70 22.30 -20.31 2.24
N ILE A 71 23.46 -19.66 2.08
CA ILE A 71 23.67 -18.59 1.11
C ILE A 71 23.54 -19.14 -0.32
N GLU A 72 24.17 -20.27 -0.62
CA GLU A 72 24.05 -20.97 -1.91
C GLU A 72 22.58 -21.29 -2.23
N THR A 73 21.84 -21.84 -1.26
CA THR A 73 20.40 -22.12 -1.43
C THR A 73 19.60 -20.84 -1.75
N ILE A 74 19.95 -19.71 -1.13
CA ILE A 74 19.28 -18.44 -1.40
C ILE A 74 19.56 -17.94 -2.83
N ILE A 75 20.84 -17.95 -3.22
CA ILE A 75 21.31 -17.40 -4.50
C ILE A 75 20.85 -18.29 -5.66
N ASP A 76 20.99 -19.60 -5.54
CA ASP A 76 20.82 -20.52 -6.65
C ASP A 76 19.38 -21.03 -6.81
N GLN A 77 18.57 -20.98 -5.74
CA GLN A 77 17.21 -21.51 -5.76
C GLN A 77 16.16 -20.46 -5.39
N PHE A 78 16.25 -19.90 -4.18
CA PHE A 78 15.17 -19.05 -3.66
C PHE A 78 14.95 -17.78 -4.50
N LEU A 79 16.02 -17.05 -4.83
CA LEU A 79 15.91 -15.80 -5.60
C LEU A 79 15.45 -16.05 -7.05
N PRO A 80 16.04 -16.99 -7.83
CA PRO A 80 15.57 -17.31 -9.17
C PRO A 80 14.11 -17.78 -9.22
N GLU A 81 13.70 -18.67 -8.30
CA GLU A 81 12.31 -19.13 -8.24
C GLU A 81 11.34 -18.03 -7.83
N SER A 82 11.75 -17.15 -6.89
CA SER A 82 10.97 -15.98 -6.50
C SER A 82 10.78 -15.03 -7.68
N LEU A 83 11.84 -14.79 -8.47
CA LEU A 83 11.77 -13.97 -9.68
C LEU A 83 10.85 -14.61 -10.72
N LYS A 84 10.97 -15.92 -10.97
CA LYS A 84 10.08 -16.66 -11.88
C LYS A 84 8.62 -16.54 -11.45
N LYS A 85 8.34 -16.70 -10.15
CA LYS A 85 7.00 -16.55 -9.57
C LYS A 85 6.47 -15.13 -9.70
N TYR A 86 7.33 -14.13 -9.50
CA TYR A 86 7.00 -12.71 -9.70
C TYR A 86 6.63 -12.43 -11.16
N ASN A 87 7.47 -12.85 -12.11
CA ASN A 87 7.22 -12.68 -13.54
C ASN A 87 5.92 -13.39 -13.98
N LEU A 88 5.68 -14.61 -13.48
CA LEU A 88 4.43 -15.33 -13.76
C LEU A 88 3.21 -14.59 -13.22
N LYS A 89 3.29 -13.99 -12.03
CA LYS A 89 2.21 -13.16 -11.48
C LYS A 89 1.96 -11.92 -12.33
N ASN A 90 3.01 -11.25 -12.81
CA ASN A 90 2.85 -10.10 -13.71
C ASN A 90 2.25 -10.50 -15.05
N LEU A 91 2.69 -11.62 -15.63
CA LEU A 91 2.13 -12.17 -16.87
C LEU A 91 0.63 -12.43 -16.72
N LYS A 92 0.18 -12.97 -15.57
CA LYS A 92 -1.25 -13.20 -15.28
C LYS A 92 -2.12 -11.94 -15.31
N LEU A 93 -1.51 -10.75 -15.18
CA LEU A 93 -2.23 -9.47 -15.27
C LEU A 93 -2.38 -9.00 -16.72
N THR A 94 -1.64 -9.59 -17.66
CA THR A 94 -1.70 -9.23 -19.07
C THR A 94 -2.90 -9.87 -19.78
N GLY A 95 -3.38 -9.20 -20.82
CA GLY A 95 -4.44 -9.73 -21.70
C GLY A 95 -4.01 -10.99 -22.47
N GLU A 96 -2.70 -11.23 -22.60
CA GLU A 96 -2.12 -12.41 -23.25
C GLU A 96 -2.35 -13.69 -22.44
N TYR A 97 -2.36 -13.60 -21.10
CA TYR A 97 -2.59 -14.76 -20.24
C TYR A 97 -4.07 -15.09 -20.09
N LYS A 98 -4.92 -14.07 -19.96
CA LYS A 98 -6.37 -14.22 -19.87
C LYS A 98 -7.03 -12.98 -20.45
N LYS A 99 -8.05 -13.18 -21.29
CA LYS A 99 -8.88 -12.06 -21.78
C LYS A 99 -9.44 -11.28 -20.58
N MET A 100 -9.14 -9.99 -20.52
CA MET A 100 -9.69 -9.10 -19.50
C MET A 100 -11.16 -8.83 -19.79
N SER A 101 -11.97 -8.69 -18.73
CA SER A 101 -13.39 -8.39 -18.89
C SER A 101 -13.57 -6.98 -19.44
N ASP A 102 -14.42 -6.83 -20.46
CA ASP A 102 -14.78 -5.54 -21.06
C ASP A 102 -15.58 -4.65 -20.09
N VAL A 103 -16.11 -5.22 -19.00
CA VAL A 103 -16.78 -4.49 -17.91
C VAL A 103 -15.79 -3.67 -17.08
N ILE A 104 -14.51 -4.09 -17.03
CA ILE A 104 -13.49 -3.38 -16.25
C ILE A 104 -12.93 -2.24 -17.11
N PRO A 105 -12.92 -0.99 -16.61
CA PRO A 105 -12.30 0.14 -17.31
C PRO A 105 -10.86 -0.16 -17.75
N LYS A 106 -10.52 0.20 -18.99
CA LYS A 106 -9.21 -0.10 -19.60
C LYS A 106 -8.02 0.37 -18.75
N PHE A 107 -8.14 1.51 -18.08
CA PHE A 107 -7.08 2.05 -17.21
C PHE A 107 -6.78 1.16 -15.98
N LEU A 108 -7.69 0.24 -15.62
CA LEU A 108 -7.48 -0.76 -14.56
C LEU A 108 -6.91 -2.09 -15.08
N HIS A 109 -6.79 -2.27 -16.39
CA HIS A 109 -6.17 -3.47 -16.94
C HIS A 109 -4.68 -3.51 -16.57
N ARG A 110 -4.13 -4.72 -16.46
CA ARG A 110 -2.72 -4.95 -16.07
C ARG A 110 -2.34 -4.44 -14.67
N ARG A 111 -3.32 -4.21 -13.79
CA ARG A 111 -3.09 -3.82 -12.39
C ARG A 111 -3.36 -4.98 -11.43
N PRO A 112 -2.73 -5.00 -10.24
CA PRO A 112 -2.98 -6.03 -9.23
C PRO A 112 -4.47 -6.13 -8.84
N GLU A 113 -4.98 -7.34 -8.66
CA GLU A 113 -6.38 -7.60 -8.29
C GLU A 113 -6.87 -6.77 -7.09
N PRO A 114 -6.12 -6.63 -5.97
CA PRO A 114 -6.58 -5.81 -4.85
C PRO A 114 -6.81 -4.35 -5.23
N PHE A 115 -5.95 -3.80 -6.08
CA PHE A 115 -6.08 -2.43 -6.59
C PHE A 115 -7.29 -2.30 -7.51
N VAL A 116 -7.44 -3.21 -8.47
CA VAL A 116 -8.59 -3.23 -9.39
C VAL A 116 -9.90 -3.30 -8.62
N LYS A 117 -10.01 -4.22 -7.66
CA LYS A 117 -11.21 -4.39 -6.83
C LYS A 117 -11.51 -3.15 -5.99
N HIS A 118 -10.47 -2.52 -5.43
CA HIS A 118 -10.62 -1.27 -4.68
C HIS A 118 -11.21 -0.17 -5.57
N ILE A 119 -10.56 0.14 -6.68
CA ILE A 119 -10.99 1.24 -7.55
C ILE A 119 -12.35 0.96 -8.19
N TYR A 120 -12.58 -0.25 -8.67
CA TYR A 120 -13.85 -0.64 -9.29
C TYR A 120 -15.03 -0.46 -8.33
N ASN A 121 -14.88 -0.88 -7.06
CA ASN A 121 -15.92 -0.69 -6.05
C ASN A 121 -16.18 0.79 -5.76
N ARG A 122 -15.12 1.61 -5.72
CA ARG A 122 -15.23 3.06 -5.48
C ARG A 122 -15.83 3.82 -6.67
N LEU A 123 -15.52 3.41 -7.90
CA LEU A 123 -16.17 3.90 -9.11
C LEU A 123 -17.66 3.60 -9.10
N SER A 124 -18.06 2.35 -8.83
CA SER A 124 -19.47 1.96 -8.76
C SER A 124 -20.21 2.74 -7.67
N THR A 125 -19.60 2.90 -6.49
CA THR A 125 -20.14 3.73 -5.41
C THR A 125 -20.28 5.20 -5.83
N ALA A 126 -19.26 5.75 -6.49
CA ALA A 126 -19.27 7.14 -6.95
C ALA A 126 -20.37 7.39 -7.98
N GLN A 127 -20.52 6.48 -8.94
CA GLN A 127 -21.54 6.54 -9.99
C GLN A 127 -22.97 6.55 -9.42
N ASN A 128 -23.23 5.80 -8.35
CA ASN A 128 -24.56 5.69 -7.76
C ASN A 128 -24.94 6.86 -6.82
N ILE A 129 -23.95 7.54 -6.22
CA ILE A 129 -24.18 8.45 -5.08
C ILE A 129 -23.88 9.92 -5.41
N TYR A 130 -22.99 10.14 -6.38
CA TYR A 130 -22.48 11.46 -6.73
C TYR A 130 -23.02 11.89 -8.09
N SER A 131 -23.04 13.20 -8.26
CA SER A 131 -23.34 13.89 -9.51
C SER A 131 -22.60 15.23 -9.51
N GLU A 132 -22.62 15.93 -10.64
CA GLU A 132 -21.88 17.18 -10.85
C GLU A 132 -22.18 18.24 -9.78
N ASN A 133 -23.40 18.32 -9.26
CA ASN A 133 -23.80 19.30 -8.25
C ASN A 133 -23.13 19.11 -6.87
N LYS A 134 -22.55 17.94 -6.61
CA LYS A 134 -21.79 17.64 -5.38
C LYS A 134 -20.31 17.98 -5.52
N ILE A 135 -19.87 18.44 -6.69
CA ILE A 135 -18.48 18.76 -6.99
C ILE A 135 -18.38 20.27 -7.28
N LYS A 136 -17.48 20.94 -6.57
CA LYS A 136 -17.18 22.36 -6.79
C LYS A 136 -15.68 22.51 -7.04
N LYS A 137 -15.32 23.02 -8.22
CA LYS A 137 -13.94 23.42 -8.53
C LYS A 137 -13.60 24.68 -7.72
N LEU A 138 -12.40 24.73 -7.15
CA LEU A 138 -11.91 25.88 -6.38
C LEU A 138 -11.05 26.80 -7.25
N GLU A 139 -10.70 27.96 -6.71
CA GLU A 139 -9.84 28.95 -7.39
C GLU A 139 -8.42 28.45 -7.61
N LEU A 140 -7.90 27.66 -6.65
CA LEU A 140 -6.61 26.98 -6.79
C LEU A 140 -6.70 25.90 -7.88
N GLU A 141 -5.76 25.91 -8.82
CA GLU A 141 -5.74 24.95 -9.93
C GLU A 141 -5.77 23.49 -9.43
N HIS A 142 -6.50 22.65 -10.17
CA HIS A 142 -6.66 21.22 -9.88
C HIS A 142 -7.19 20.86 -8.48
N THR A 143 -7.81 21.80 -7.78
CA THR A 143 -8.43 21.54 -6.48
C THR A 143 -9.95 21.58 -6.51
N PHE A 144 -10.55 20.68 -5.73
CA PHE A 144 -11.99 20.43 -5.75
C PHE A 144 -12.53 20.21 -4.33
N HIS A 145 -13.75 20.67 -4.11
CA HIS A 145 -14.59 20.28 -2.99
C HIS A 145 -15.63 19.27 -3.46
N VAL A 146 -15.64 18.11 -2.80
CA VAL A 146 -16.62 17.06 -3.05
C VAL A 146 -17.43 16.84 -1.78
N LYS A 147 -18.75 17.07 -1.86
CA LYS A 147 -19.66 16.85 -0.72
C LYS A 147 -19.77 15.37 -0.39
N SER A 148 -19.97 15.04 0.88
CA SER A 148 -20.27 13.67 1.30
C SER A 148 -21.60 13.18 0.71
N GLU A 149 -21.85 11.88 0.85
CA GLU A 149 -23.06 11.22 0.39
C GLU A 149 -24.34 11.86 0.92
N ASP A 150 -24.36 12.12 2.24
CA ASP A 150 -25.40 12.81 3.00
C ASP A 150 -25.30 14.35 2.93
N GLY A 151 -24.25 14.88 2.30
CA GLY A 151 -24.02 16.31 2.14
C GLY A 151 -23.56 17.06 3.40
N THR A 152 -23.33 16.37 4.52
CA THR A 152 -22.94 16.98 5.80
C THR A 152 -21.48 17.42 5.86
N CYS A 153 -20.62 16.73 5.11
CA CYS A 153 -19.18 16.98 5.09
C CYS A 153 -18.72 17.39 3.69
N VAL A 154 -17.60 18.09 3.62
CA VAL A 154 -16.94 18.45 2.36
C VAL A 154 -15.50 17.96 2.42
N TYR A 155 -15.08 17.24 1.38
CA TYR A 155 -13.72 16.74 1.25
C TYR A 155 -12.97 17.56 0.22
N THR A 156 -11.76 17.95 0.57
CA THR A 156 -10.85 18.66 -0.33
C THR A 156 -9.99 17.64 -1.07
N ILE A 157 -9.91 17.81 -2.38
CA ILE A 157 -9.07 17.02 -3.27
C ILE A 157 -8.11 17.97 -3.97
N ASN A 158 -6.84 17.60 -4.00
CA ASN A 158 -5.84 18.15 -4.90
C ASN A 158 -5.48 17.08 -5.93
N PHE A 159 -5.53 17.42 -7.21
CA PHE A 159 -5.21 16.49 -8.31
C PHE A 159 -3.73 16.55 -8.73
N GLN A 160 -3.02 17.66 -8.50
CA GLN A 160 -1.57 17.77 -8.73
C GLN A 160 -0.79 16.87 -7.76
N ILE A 161 -1.25 16.81 -6.51
CA ILE A 161 -0.79 15.84 -5.51
C ILE A 161 -2.04 15.06 -5.13
N PRO A 162 -2.38 13.95 -5.82
CA PRO A 162 -3.60 13.19 -5.58
C PRO A 162 -3.73 12.96 -4.09
N ASN A 163 -4.71 13.63 -3.52
CA ASN A 163 -5.01 13.53 -2.12
C ASN A 163 -6.50 13.69 -1.90
N CYS A 164 -6.96 13.15 -0.78
CA CYS A 164 -8.31 13.40 -0.31
C CYS A 164 -8.30 13.34 1.21
N THR A 165 -9.01 14.26 1.85
CA THR A 165 -9.10 14.34 3.32
C THR A 165 -9.99 13.25 3.94
N CYS A 166 -10.55 12.33 3.13
CA CYS A 166 -11.41 11.26 3.62
C CYS A 166 -10.60 10.08 4.21
N ILE A 167 -11.23 9.36 5.16
CA ILE A 167 -10.62 8.22 5.87
C ILE A 167 -10.19 7.10 4.90
N ASP A 168 -10.95 6.88 3.83
CA ASP A 168 -10.63 5.85 2.82
C ASP A 168 -9.28 6.14 2.15
N TYR A 169 -9.04 7.40 1.76
CA TYR A 169 -7.77 7.80 1.16
C TYR A 169 -6.63 7.77 2.19
N ILE A 170 -6.86 8.23 3.42
CA ILE A 170 -5.88 8.17 4.50
C ILE A 170 -5.50 6.73 4.84
N LYS A 171 -6.40 5.77 4.65
CA LYS A 171 -6.14 4.36 4.96
C LYS A 171 -5.40 3.61 3.85
N PHE A 172 -5.77 3.86 2.59
CA PHE A 172 -5.30 3.05 1.45
C PHE A 172 -4.31 3.78 0.54
N HIS A 173 -4.34 5.12 0.54
CA HIS A 173 -3.62 6.00 -0.40
C HIS A 173 -3.86 5.66 -1.88
N TRP A 174 -4.99 5.01 -2.15
CA TRP A 174 -5.50 4.75 -3.49
C TRP A 174 -6.73 5.63 -3.72
N PRO A 175 -7.06 5.95 -4.99
CA PRO A 175 -8.24 6.76 -5.29
C PRO A 175 -9.48 6.26 -4.54
N CYS A 176 -10.06 7.16 -3.75
CA CYS A 176 -11.28 6.92 -2.98
C CYS A 176 -12.52 7.22 -3.85
N LYS A 177 -13.72 7.06 -3.28
CA LYS A 177 -14.98 7.39 -3.98
C LYS A 177 -15.05 8.85 -4.45
N HIS A 178 -14.43 9.79 -3.73
CA HIS A 178 -14.44 11.20 -4.11
C HIS A 178 -13.54 11.50 -5.32
N LEU A 179 -12.35 10.89 -5.39
CA LEU A 179 -11.49 10.95 -6.57
C LEU A 179 -12.17 10.27 -7.78
N CYS A 180 -12.83 9.13 -7.54
CA CYS A 180 -13.61 8.45 -8.57
C CYS A 180 -14.78 9.31 -9.08
N ALA A 181 -15.44 10.09 -8.22
CA ALA A 181 -16.48 11.02 -8.65
C ALA A 181 -15.93 12.11 -9.59
N ILE A 182 -14.71 12.60 -9.33
CA ILE A 182 -14.04 13.53 -10.27
C ILE A 182 -13.80 12.85 -11.61
N PHE A 183 -13.32 11.60 -11.63
CA PHE A 183 -13.08 10.87 -12.88
C PHE A 183 -14.34 10.70 -13.75
N LEU A 184 -15.51 10.61 -13.11
CA LEU A 184 -16.78 10.39 -13.79
C LEU A 184 -17.43 11.68 -14.29
N TYR A 185 -17.31 12.77 -13.52
CA TYR A 185 -18.15 13.96 -13.69
C TYR A 185 -17.40 15.25 -14.01
N VAL A 186 -16.06 15.25 -14.00
CA VAL A 186 -15.26 16.43 -14.34
C VAL A 186 -14.49 16.17 -15.64
N PRO A 187 -14.89 16.79 -16.76
CA PRO A 187 -14.18 16.65 -18.03
C PRO A 187 -12.71 17.04 -17.91
N GLY A 188 -11.82 16.24 -18.53
CA GLY A 188 -10.37 16.47 -18.50
C GLY A 188 -9.68 16.02 -17.21
N TYR A 189 -10.38 15.34 -16.30
CA TYR A 189 -9.79 14.73 -15.12
C TYR A 189 -10.13 13.25 -15.10
N SER A 190 -9.12 12.41 -15.31
CA SER A 190 -9.25 10.96 -15.33
C SER A 190 -8.18 10.33 -14.44
N PHE A 191 -8.21 9.00 -14.32
CA PHE A 191 -7.12 8.30 -13.67
C PHE A 191 -5.78 8.61 -14.34
N ASP A 192 -5.74 8.77 -15.67
CA ASP A 192 -4.52 8.97 -16.45
C ASP A 192 -3.88 10.36 -16.26
N ASP A 193 -4.64 11.32 -15.72
CA ASP A 193 -4.15 12.66 -15.40
C ASP A 193 -3.48 12.76 -14.01
N LEU A 194 -3.53 11.68 -13.21
CA LEU A 194 -2.80 11.60 -11.94
C LEU A 194 -1.26 11.53 -12.14
N PRO A 195 -0.45 12.03 -11.19
CA PRO A 195 1.00 11.89 -11.25
C PRO A 195 1.49 10.44 -11.35
N VAL A 196 2.36 10.19 -12.33
CA VAL A 196 2.89 8.86 -12.67
C VAL A 196 3.66 8.22 -11.50
N HIS A 197 4.43 9.02 -10.77
CA HIS A 197 5.30 8.56 -9.68
C HIS A 197 4.53 7.95 -8.49
N ILE A 198 3.25 8.25 -8.34
CA ILE A 198 2.43 7.79 -7.20
C ILE A 198 1.75 6.45 -7.51
N PHE A 199 1.33 6.25 -8.76
CA PHE A 199 0.49 5.11 -9.13
C PHE A 199 1.13 4.14 -10.12
N GLY A 200 2.41 4.34 -10.46
CA GLY A 200 3.17 3.44 -11.33
C GLY A 200 2.44 3.21 -12.66
N LYS A 201 2.17 4.29 -13.39
CA LYS A 201 1.58 4.22 -14.73
C LYS A 201 2.65 3.93 -15.77
#